data_AF-A0A970PAC1-F1
#
_entry.id   AF-A0A970PAC1-F1
#
_cell.length_a   1.000
_cell.length_b   1.000
_cell.length_c   1.000
_cell.angle_alpha   90.00
_cell.angle_beta   90.00
_cell.angle_gamma   90.00
#
_symmetry.space_group_name_H-M   'P 1'
#
loop_
_entity.id
_entity.type
_entity.pdbx_description
1 polymer ?
#
loop_
_entity_poly.entity_id
_entity_poly.type
_entity_poly.pdbx_seq_one_letter_code
_entity_poly.pdbx_strand_id
1 'polypeptide(L)'
;SNPQMRAQICDAIEAWVAEHPSVRVVGIAPNDGYGWCECEACRALDTDEDRAAGTINGRTADFVHDICAQMLERCPDVLIGHYAYSSFLDFVSVRDSFPPNLMVGCTLSRCYRHAIDDEDCPVNRPLHERLRKLRERVEHVTVYEYYMHNWGDLPAPMWRVVANDMRAYHRLGVAGFLTEAGGINSPAWESFHLPVYVAARCMLDVETDLQALLDDYCARRFGPAAVPMGQYLETLRRAVGGMEGCLRHRPCELDLMLTKDTRRRGEELLAQAGALTGEGAYASEVEHERSHFNRWSSMVHSRQQYAAPGTVTPLPLDALTIDASPDEERRLVLLDRISLLPPECNRSWVTPYADEERVGLLIDCSEERMDEVVIHREHSTGATCSSDNVEIFLAPARDSAIVYHFIINPEGYRCASECEGTRWNWSWPSDHTVETELRADGWRVLFTIARSDIGATDAFCFSVARNRHRKVWGITGIPEGGAFFRVESYLQVTLASPATR
;
A
#
# COMPACT_ATOMS: atom_id res chain seq x y z
N SER A 1 -6.52 29.10 -2.48
CA SER A 1 -6.61 30.57 -2.47
C SER A 1 -7.94 31.15 -2.98
N ASN A 2 -8.79 30.42 -3.74
CA ASN A 2 -10.06 30.98 -4.27
C ASN A 2 -11.12 31.20 -3.16
N PRO A 3 -11.54 32.45 -2.85
CA PRO A 3 -12.51 32.73 -1.79
C PRO A 3 -13.94 32.26 -2.10
N GLN A 4 -14.37 32.31 -3.36
CA GLN A 4 -15.72 31.88 -3.76
C GLN A 4 -15.89 30.37 -3.55
N MET A 5 -14.86 29.59 -3.88
CA MET A 5 -14.85 28.14 -3.64
C MET A 5 -14.93 27.83 -2.14
N ARG A 6 -14.19 28.57 -1.30
CA ARG A 6 -14.21 28.40 0.16
C ARG A 6 -15.60 28.69 0.75
N ALA A 7 -16.20 29.81 0.35
CA ALA A 7 -17.56 30.16 0.77
C ALA A 7 -18.57 29.08 0.35
N GLN A 8 -18.50 28.58 -0.88
CA GLN A 8 -19.37 27.53 -1.37
C GLN A 8 -19.21 26.20 -0.59
N ILE A 9 -17.99 25.86 -0.17
CA ILE A 9 -17.75 24.70 0.68
C ILE A 9 -18.44 24.89 2.03
N CYS A 10 -18.26 26.03 2.68
CA CYS A 10 -18.92 26.32 3.95
C CYS A 10 -20.45 26.32 3.82
N ASP A 11 -21.00 26.87 2.73
CA ASP A 11 -22.44 26.84 2.43
C ASP A 11 -22.97 25.42 2.29
N ALA A 12 -22.24 24.56 1.59
CA ALA A 12 -22.59 23.15 1.44
C ALA A 12 -22.53 22.40 2.78
N ILE A 13 -21.51 22.67 3.61
CA ILE A 13 -21.38 22.04 4.93
C ILE A 13 -22.53 22.46 5.84
N GLU A 14 -22.86 23.76 5.93
CA GLU A 14 -23.96 24.25 6.77
C GLU A 14 -25.30 23.63 6.35
N ALA A 15 -25.61 23.63 5.05
CA ALA A 15 -26.84 23.04 4.52
C ALA A 15 -26.91 21.54 4.84
N TRP A 16 -25.81 20.81 4.64
CA TRP A 16 -25.79 19.37 4.88
C TRP A 16 -25.90 19.01 6.37
N VAL A 17 -25.24 19.75 7.26
CA VAL A 17 -25.37 19.57 8.72
C VAL A 17 -26.79 19.88 9.19
N ALA A 18 -27.44 20.90 8.62
CA ALA A 18 -28.83 21.23 8.96
C ALA A 18 -29.79 20.08 8.59
N GLU A 19 -29.54 19.37 7.50
CA GLU A 19 -30.28 18.17 7.10
C GLU A 19 -29.91 16.93 7.94
N HIS A 20 -28.70 16.91 8.52
CA HIS A 20 -28.14 15.76 9.26
C HIS A 20 -27.69 16.18 10.68
N PRO A 21 -28.60 16.58 11.58
CA PRO A 21 -28.25 17.18 12.87
C PRO A 21 -27.53 16.23 13.85
N SER A 22 -27.46 14.93 13.54
CA SER A 22 -26.69 13.95 14.30
C SER A 22 -25.19 13.97 13.98
N VAL A 23 -24.79 14.60 12.87
CA VAL A 23 -23.39 14.65 12.45
C VAL A 23 -22.67 15.76 13.19
N ARG A 24 -21.55 15.39 13.82
CA ARG A 24 -20.72 16.29 14.63
C ARG A 24 -19.34 16.54 14.03
N VAL A 25 -18.99 15.82 12.97
CA VAL A 25 -17.69 15.93 12.29
C VAL A 25 -17.90 15.87 10.79
N VAL A 26 -17.35 16.83 10.05
CA VAL A 26 -17.37 16.86 8.58
C VAL A 26 -15.94 16.89 8.05
N GLY A 27 -15.57 15.91 7.23
CA GLY A 27 -14.24 15.79 6.66
C GLY A 27 -14.06 16.62 5.38
N ILE A 28 -12.96 17.36 5.28
CA ILE A 28 -12.58 18.19 4.12
C ILE A 28 -11.16 17.88 3.64
N ALA A 29 -10.84 16.61 3.43
CA ALA A 29 -9.52 16.20 2.93
C ALA A 29 -9.51 16.15 1.39
N PRO A 30 -8.36 16.43 0.75
CA PRO A 30 -8.21 16.18 -0.68
C PRO A 30 -8.28 14.68 -1.00
N ASN A 31 -8.66 14.35 -2.24
CA ASN A 31 -8.54 12.99 -2.75
C ASN A 31 -7.07 12.53 -2.74
N ASP A 32 -6.87 11.22 -2.64
CA ASP A 32 -5.55 10.62 -2.66
C ASP A 32 -4.83 10.87 -4.00
N GLY A 33 -3.52 11.08 -3.95
CA GLY A 33 -2.70 11.40 -5.13
C GLY A 33 -2.07 12.80 -5.11
N TYR A 34 -1.66 13.25 -6.30
CA TYR A 34 -0.97 14.53 -6.56
C TYR A 34 -1.71 15.32 -7.65
N GLY A 35 -1.21 16.51 -8.01
CA GLY A 35 -1.82 17.34 -9.07
C GLY A 35 -2.61 18.53 -8.52
N TRP A 36 -1.96 19.35 -7.70
CA TRP A 36 -2.55 20.49 -7.01
C TRP A 36 -2.72 21.70 -7.92
N CYS A 37 -3.58 22.65 -7.54
CA CYS A 37 -3.69 23.91 -8.27
C CYS A 37 -2.36 24.69 -8.25
N GLU A 38 -1.73 24.85 -9.40
CA GLU A 38 -0.40 25.45 -9.53
C GLU A 38 -0.40 26.95 -9.89
N CYS A 39 -1.56 27.61 -9.78
CA CYS A 39 -1.64 29.04 -10.10
C CYS A 39 -0.79 29.88 -9.15
N GLU A 40 -0.40 31.07 -9.61
CA GLU A 40 0.45 32.00 -8.85
C GLU A 40 -0.09 32.27 -7.44
N ALA A 41 -1.40 32.48 -7.30
CA ALA A 41 -2.04 32.72 -6.01
C ALA A 41 -2.00 31.51 -5.05
N CYS A 42 -1.96 30.27 -5.56
CA CYS A 42 -1.80 29.08 -4.72
C CYS A 42 -0.33 28.86 -4.36
N ARG A 43 0.59 29.03 -5.32
CA ARG A 43 2.04 28.90 -5.09
C ARG A 43 2.58 29.96 -4.13
N ALA A 44 1.96 31.14 -4.10
CA ALA A 44 2.30 32.20 -3.13
C ALA A 44 2.02 31.81 -1.67
N LEU A 45 1.20 30.78 -1.41
CA LEU A 45 0.91 30.28 -0.06
C LEU A 45 1.89 29.21 0.41
N ASP A 46 2.75 28.70 -0.48
CA ASP A 46 3.75 27.70 -0.11
C ASP A 46 4.85 28.35 0.73
N THR A 47 5.33 27.60 1.73
CA THR A 47 6.53 27.95 2.50
C THR A 47 7.81 27.74 1.67
N ASP A 48 8.96 28.19 2.18
CA ASP A 48 10.24 27.87 1.54
C ASP A 48 10.53 26.37 1.63
N GLU A 49 10.16 25.73 2.74
CA GLU A 49 10.23 24.29 2.94
C GLU A 49 9.32 23.54 1.96
N ASP A 50 8.10 24.04 1.72
CA ASP A 50 7.19 23.47 0.73
C ASP A 50 7.81 23.46 -0.66
N ARG A 51 8.38 24.60 -1.08
CA ARG A 51 9.07 24.73 -2.37
C ARG A 51 10.28 23.81 -2.48
N ALA A 52 11.06 23.69 -1.42
CA ALA A 52 12.26 22.84 -1.40
C ALA A 52 11.92 21.34 -1.41
N ALA A 53 10.86 20.93 -0.70
CA ALA A 53 10.46 19.54 -0.54
C ALA A 53 9.38 19.06 -1.51
N GLY A 54 8.82 19.95 -2.35
CA GLY A 54 7.70 19.63 -3.23
C GLY A 54 6.42 19.30 -2.45
N THR A 55 6.23 19.92 -1.28
CA THR A 55 5.06 19.73 -0.41
C THR A 55 4.11 20.93 -0.48
N ILE A 56 2.92 20.80 0.11
CA ILE A 56 1.84 21.79 0.02
C ILE A 56 1.24 22.11 1.40
N ASN A 57 2.08 22.10 2.44
CA ASN A 57 1.68 22.33 3.82
C ASN A 57 1.11 23.73 4.01
N GLY A 58 1.77 24.78 3.49
CA GLY A 58 1.38 26.17 3.62
C GLY A 58 -0.02 26.45 3.06
N ARG A 59 -0.28 26.07 1.80
CA ARG A 59 -1.60 26.24 1.18
C ARG A 59 -2.69 25.39 1.83
N THR A 60 -2.35 24.20 2.34
CA THR A 60 -3.31 23.34 3.07
C THR A 60 -3.68 23.99 4.39
N ALA A 61 -2.70 24.49 5.13
CA ALA A 61 -2.92 25.20 6.38
C ALA A 61 -3.79 26.44 6.20
N ASP A 62 -3.55 27.22 5.13
CA ASP A 62 -4.39 28.37 4.77
C ASP A 62 -5.83 28.00 4.41
N PHE A 63 -6.01 26.90 3.69
CA PHE A 63 -7.34 26.37 3.40
C PHE A 63 -8.07 25.91 4.66
N VAL A 64 -7.46 25.01 5.43
CA VAL A 64 -8.08 24.42 6.61
C VAL A 64 -8.39 25.46 7.67
N HIS A 65 -7.47 26.39 7.95
CA HIS A 65 -7.68 27.44 8.94
C HIS A 65 -8.92 28.29 8.62
N ASP A 66 -9.03 28.76 7.39
CA ASP A 66 -10.14 29.62 6.93
C ASP A 66 -11.50 28.90 6.97
N ILE A 67 -11.57 27.66 6.49
CA ILE A 67 -12.81 26.87 6.58
C ILE A 67 -13.19 26.64 8.06
N CYS A 68 -12.23 26.28 8.92
CA CYS A 68 -12.51 26.08 10.34
C CYS A 68 -13.03 27.37 11.00
N ALA A 69 -12.43 28.53 10.68
CA ALA A 69 -12.85 29.82 11.23
C ALA A 69 -14.27 30.20 10.81
N GLN A 70 -14.60 30.06 9.52
CA GLN A 70 -15.95 30.32 9.02
C GLN A 70 -16.97 29.35 9.61
N MET A 71 -16.63 28.06 9.71
CA MET A 71 -17.54 27.06 10.27
C MET A 71 -17.74 27.20 11.78
N LEU A 72 -16.78 27.76 12.50
CA LEU A 72 -16.94 28.05 13.93
C LEU A 72 -18.00 29.13 14.17
N GLU A 73 -18.12 30.10 13.26
CA GLU A 73 -19.16 31.14 13.32
C GLU A 73 -20.55 30.62 12.91
N ARG A 74 -20.60 29.73 11.91
CA ARG A 74 -21.85 29.23 11.31
C ARG A 74 -22.44 28.02 12.02
N CYS A 75 -21.59 27.07 12.41
CA CYS A 75 -21.96 25.79 12.99
C CYS A 75 -20.98 25.43 14.13
N PRO A 76 -21.01 26.14 15.27
CA PRO A 76 -20.01 25.99 16.34
C PRO A 76 -19.93 24.59 16.96
N ASP A 77 -20.99 23.78 16.83
CA ASP A 77 -21.05 22.42 17.37
C ASP A 77 -20.42 21.35 16.46
N VAL A 78 -19.94 21.74 15.27
CA VAL A 78 -19.36 20.83 14.26
C VAL A 78 -17.85 20.95 14.23
N LEU A 79 -17.18 19.81 14.29
CA LEU A 79 -15.75 19.70 14.03
C LEU A 79 -15.48 19.55 12.53
N ILE A 80 -14.41 20.17 12.07
CA ILE A 80 -13.91 20.06 10.70
C ILE A 80 -12.74 19.09 10.70
N GLY A 81 -12.94 17.94 10.06
CA GLY A 81 -11.95 16.87 9.96
C GLY A 81 -11.00 17.09 8.78
N HIS A 82 -9.70 16.90 9.01
CA HIS A 82 -8.68 16.84 7.96
C HIS A 82 -7.65 15.75 8.28
N TYR A 83 -6.86 15.31 7.30
CA TYR A 83 -5.75 14.39 7.53
C TYR A 83 -4.40 15.12 7.58
N ALA A 84 -3.50 14.61 8.40
CA ALA A 84 -2.07 14.85 8.28
C ALA A 84 -1.48 13.69 7.47
N TYR A 85 -1.30 13.90 6.16
CA TYR A 85 -0.97 12.83 5.21
C TYR A 85 -0.13 13.33 4.02
N SER A 86 0.79 12.47 3.56
CA SER A 86 1.55 12.65 2.30
C SER A 86 2.15 14.06 2.14
N SER A 87 1.89 14.74 1.02
CA SER A 87 2.44 16.06 0.68
C SER A 87 1.94 17.22 1.54
N PHE A 88 0.99 17.00 2.45
CA PHE A 88 0.49 17.99 3.42
C PHE A 88 0.57 17.45 4.86
N LEU A 89 1.48 16.51 5.11
CA LEU A 89 1.65 15.83 6.39
C LEU A 89 1.84 16.79 7.57
N ASP A 90 2.59 17.88 7.37
CA ASP A 90 3.00 18.81 8.40
C ASP A 90 2.26 20.17 8.30
N PHE A 91 1.09 20.21 7.65
CA PHE A 91 0.33 21.45 7.42
C PHE A 91 0.04 22.21 8.71
N VAL A 92 -0.15 21.51 9.83
CA VAL A 92 -0.38 22.21 11.09
C VAL A 92 0.84 23.02 11.49
N SER A 93 2.06 22.57 11.20
CA SER A 93 3.35 23.12 11.68
C SER A 93 3.70 24.49 11.11
N VAL A 94 3.02 24.92 10.04
CA VAL A 94 3.33 26.16 9.33
C VAL A 94 2.59 27.40 9.86
N ARG A 95 1.75 27.26 10.88
CA ARG A 95 0.97 28.36 11.50
C ARG A 95 0.93 28.22 13.01
N ASP A 96 0.92 29.32 13.77
CA ASP A 96 0.98 29.26 15.24
C ASP A 96 -0.21 28.51 15.89
N SER A 97 -1.41 28.69 15.35
CA SER A 97 -2.64 28.10 15.89
C SER A 97 -3.69 27.82 14.81
N PHE A 98 -4.62 26.93 15.12
CA PHE A 98 -5.84 26.67 14.34
C PHE A 98 -7.08 26.89 15.21
N PRO A 99 -8.25 27.16 14.60
CA PRO A 99 -9.51 27.23 15.33
C PRO A 99 -9.79 25.91 16.10
N PRO A 100 -10.45 25.99 17.27
CA PRO A 100 -10.64 24.83 18.16
C PRO A 100 -11.52 23.73 17.59
N ASN A 101 -12.34 24.02 16.57
CA ASN A 101 -13.16 23.03 15.89
C ASN A 101 -12.39 22.18 14.86
N LEU A 102 -11.06 22.31 14.75
CA LEU A 102 -10.25 21.44 13.90
C LEU A 102 -10.06 20.05 14.54
N MET A 103 -10.37 19.00 13.78
CA MET A 103 -9.98 17.63 14.07
C MET A 103 -8.97 17.11 13.04
N VAL A 104 -7.85 16.53 13.48
CA VAL A 104 -6.81 16.00 12.57
C VAL A 104 -6.61 14.50 12.77
N GLY A 105 -6.79 13.73 11.69
CA GLY A 105 -6.39 12.32 11.61
C GLY A 105 -4.91 12.17 11.25
N CYS A 106 -4.11 11.64 12.17
CA CYS A 106 -2.69 11.38 11.97
C CYS A 106 -2.49 10.02 11.28
N THR A 107 -1.95 10.03 10.06
CA THR A 107 -1.66 8.80 9.31
C THR A 107 -0.34 8.17 9.76
N LEU A 108 -0.33 6.86 10.02
CA LEU A 108 0.84 6.16 10.59
C LEU A 108 1.30 4.97 9.73
N SER A 109 2.27 5.19 8.83
CA SER A 109 2.99 4.09 8.17
C SER A 109 4.16 3.64 9.04
N ARG A 110 3.92 2.65 9.91
CA ARG A 110 4.78 2.36 11.05
C ARG A 110 5.32 0.93 11.09
N CYS A 111 6.02 0.61 12.18
CA CYS A 111 6.40 -0.75 12.53
C CYS A 111 5.30 -1.41 13.39
N TYR A 112 4.86 -2.61 12.99
CA TYR A 112 3.84 -3.42 13.69
C TYR A 112 4.43 -4.52 14.59
N ARG A 113 5.76 -4.60 14.67
CA ARG A 113 6.47 -5.44 15.65
C ARG A 113 6.57 -4.77 17.02
N HIS A 114 6.71 -3.44 17.03
CA HIS A 114 6.88 -2.63 18.24
C HIS A 114 5.63 -1.77 18.47
N ALA A 115 5.36 -1.43 19.73
CA ALA A 115 4.34 -0.44 20.05
C ALA A 115 4.72 0.93 19.48
N ILE A 116 3.73 1.80 19.28
CA ILE A 116 3.95 3.15 18.75
C ILE A 116 4.90 3.95 19.64
N ASP A 117 4.86 3.77 20.96
CA ASP A 117 5.67 4.50 21.94
C ASP A 117 6.95 3.75 22.37
N ASP A 118 7.35 2.72 21.64
CA ASP A 118 8.62 2.02 21.87
C ASP A 118 9.81 2.92 21.48
N GLU A 119 10.59 3.34 22.48
CA GLU A 119 11.74 4.25 22.32
C GLU A 119 12.90 3.64 21.52
N ASP A 120 13.02 2.31 21.52
CA ASP A 120 14.06 1.57 20.81
C ASP A 120 13.69 1.31 19.34
N CYS A 121 12.44 1.58 18.95
CA CYS A 121 12.01 1.40 17.57
C CYS A 121 12.40 2.60 16.69
N PRO A 122 13.33 2.44 15.71
CA PRO A 122 13.79 3.55 14.88
C PRO A 122 12.71 4.09 13.94
N VAL A 123 11.69 3.27 13.63
CA VAL A 123 10.55 3.65 12.78
C VAL A 123 9.46 4.35 13.60
N ASN A 124 9.10 3.83 14.78
CA ASN A 124 7.97 4.35 15.54
C ASN A 124 8.33 5.58 16.37
N ARG A 125 9.56 5.68 16.90
CA ARG A 125 10.00 6.83 17.69
C ARG A 125 9.72 8.19 17.03
N PRO A 126 10.12 8.46 15.78
CA PRO A 126 9.81 9.74 15.13
C PRO A 126 8.30 9.93 14.86
N LEU A 127 7.55 8.85 14.63
CA LEU A 127 6.10 8.91 14.41
C LEU A 127 5.33 9.24 15.70
N HIS A 128 5.74 8.65 16.82
CA HIS A 128 5.21 8.95 18.14
C HIS A 128 5.46 10.40 18.54
N GLU A 129 6.68 10.88 18.31
CA GLU A 129 7.05 12.28 18.55
C GLU A 129 6.21 13.24 17.68
N ARG A 130 5.97 12.87 16.41
CA ARG A 130 5.09 13.65 15.53
C ARG A 130 3.65 13.67 16.04
N LEU A 131 3.12 12.53 16.47
CA LEU A 131 1.77 12.45 17.05
C LEU A 131 1.64 13.31 18.30
N ARG A 132 2.65 13.29 19.18
CA ARG A 132 2.74 14.14 20.38
C ARG A 132 2.72 15.63 20.01
N LYS A 133 3.58 16.06 19.08
CA LYS A 133 3.63 17.46 18.60
C LYS A 133 2.32 17.91 17.95
N LEU A 134 1.67 17.02 17.19
CA LEU A 134 0.36 17.30 16.60
C LEU A 134 -0.67 17.55 17.71
N ARG A 135 -0.68 16.70 18.74
CA ARG A 135 -1.61 16.82 19.87
C ARG A 135 -1.37 18.06 20.74
N GLU A 136 -0.15 18.57 20.82
CA GLU A 136 0.15 19.84 21.48
C GLU A 136 -0.47 21.05 20.76
N ARG A 137 -0.81 20.90 19.48
CA ARG A 137 -1.20 22.02 18.60
C ARG A 137 -2.64 21.93 18.10
N VAL A 138 -3.22 20.74 18.15
CA VAL A 138 -4.61 20.47 17.80
C VAL A 138 -5.28 19.75 18.97
N GLU A 139 -6.44 20.25 19.39
CA GLU A 139 -7.20 19.69 20.51
C GLU A 139 -7.73 18.29 20.18
N HIS A 140 -8.33 18.12 19.00
CA HIS A 140 -8.94 16.87 18.56
C HIS A 140 -8.03 16.14 17.57
N VAL A 141 -7.21 15.21 18.08
CA VAL A 141 -6.37 14.35 17.23
C VAL A 141 -6.93 12.93 17.21
N THR A 142 -7.10 12.36 16.02
CA THR A 142 -7.39 10.94 15.83
C THR A 142 -6.22 10.26 15.14
N VAL A 143 -6.16 8.93 15.21
CA VAL A 143 -5.18 8.12 14.50
C VAL A 143 -5.86 7.42 13.32
N TYR A 144 -5.24 7.53 12.14
CA TYR A 144 -5.56 6.73 10.95
C TYR A 144 -4.44 5.69 10.75
N GLU A 145 -4.76 4.44 11.01
CA GLU A 145 -3.86 3.29 11.00
C GLU A 145 -3.99 2.43 9.76
N TYR A 146 -2.96 1.64 9.50
CA TYR A 146 -2.84 0.80 8.30
C TYR A 146 -2.59 -0.67 8.67
N TYR A 147 -3.26 -1.18 9.71
CA TYR A 147 -3.05 -2.55 10.21
C TYR A 147 -3.21 -3.59 9.10
N MET A 148 -4.23 -3.49 8.26
CA MET A 148 -4.47 -4.51 7.22
C MET A 148 -3.78 -4.21 5.88
N HIS A 149 -3.26 -3.00 5.72
CA HIS A 149 -2.77 -2.50 4.43
C HIS A 149 -1.53 -3.29 3.97
N ASN A 150 -1.51 -3.69 2.70
CA ASN A 150 -0.46 -4.51 2.07
C ASN A 150 -0.12 -5.82 2.79
N TRP A 151 -1.01 -6.33 3.65
CA TRP A 151 -0.80 -7.60 4.35
C TRP A 151 -1.82 -8.68 3.94
N GLY A 152 -2.99 -8.26 3.43
CA GLY A 152 -4.04 -9.19 3.01
C GLY A 152 -4.39 -10.18 4.12
N ASP A 153 -4.32 -11.47 3.81
CA ASP A 153 -4.63 -12.56 4.73
C ASP A 153 -3.37 -13.25 5.30
N LEU A 154 -2.22 -12.59 5.25
CA LEU A 154 -1.00 -13.04 5.93
C LEU A 154 -1.16 -12.98 7.47
N PRO A 155 -0.40 -13.77 8.23
CA PRO A 155 -0.54 -13.85 9.69
C PRO A 155 -0.30 -12.50 10.36
N ALA A 156 -1.21 -12.10 11.23
CA ALA A 156 -1.21 -10.80 11.90
C ALA A 156 -1.13 -10.91 13.44
N PRO A 157 -0.08 -11.52 14.04
CA PRO A 157 -0.05 -11.79 15.47
C PRO A 157 0.38 -10.58 16.31
N MET A 158 -0.32 -9.46 16.12
CA MET A 158 0.03 -8.14 16.66
C MET A 158 -0.91 -7.66 17.78
N TRP A 159 -1.84 -8.48 18.27
CA TRP A 159 -2.84 -8.06 19.27
C TRP A 159 -2.22 -7.44 20.54
N ARG A 160 -1.04 -7.89 20.96
CA ARG A 160 -0.32 -7.29 22.10
C ARG A 160 0.25 -5.91 21.79
N VAL A 161 0.73 -5.72 20.57
CA VAL A 161 1.19 -4.41 20.06
C VAL A 161 -0.02 -3.47 20.04
N VAL A 162 -1.14 -3.91 19.44
CA VAL A 162 -2.39 -3.14 19.39
C VAL A 162 -2.88 -2.70 20.77
N ALA A 163 -2.90 -3.60 21.76
CA ALA A 163 -3.28 -3.24 23.12
C ALA A 163 -2.37 -2.16 23.72
N ASN A 164 -1.06 -2.25 23.47
CA ASN A 164 -0.11 -1.24 23.92
C ASN A 164 -0.28 0.08 23.18
N ASP A 165 -0.56 0.05 21.88
CA ASP A 165 -0.84 1.24 21.09
C ASP A 165 -2.07 1.97 21.62
N MET A 166 -3.16 1.26 21.93
CA MET A 166 -4.36 1.88 22.50
C MET A 166 -4.05 2.58 23.83
N ARG A 167 -3.21 1.98 24.68
CA ARG A 167 -2.76 2.62 25.93
C ARG A 167 -1.88 3.84 25.67
N ALA A 168 -1.00 3.78 24.68
CA ALA A 168 -0.15 4.90 24.29
C ALA A 168 -0.99 6.07 23.74
N TYR A 169 -1.92 5.78 22.84
CA TYR A 169 -2.87 6.76 22.29
C TYR A 169 -3.71 7.41 23.39
N HIS A 170 -4.23 6.62 24.34
CA HIS A 170 -4.97 7.14 25.48
C HIS A 170 -4.11 8.05 26.37
N ARG A 171 -2.86 7.66 26.69
CA ARG A 171 -1.92 8.50 27.47
C ARG A 171 -1.64 9.85 26.80
N LEU A 172 -1.56 9.87 25.47
CA LEU A 172 -1.37 11.10 24.70
C LEU A 172 -2.65 11.95 24.61
N GLY A 173 -3.82 11.42 24.97
CA GLY A 173 -5.09 12.12 24.80
C GLY A 173 -5.56 12.16 23.33
N VAL A 174 -5.27 11.11 22.56
CA VAL A 174 -5.86 10.88 21.24
C VAL A 174 -7.36 10.62 21.40
N ALA A 175 -8.17 11.31 20.62
CA ALA A 175 -9.63 11.32 20.71
C ALA A 175 -10.31 10.16 19.96
N GLY A 176 -9.61 9.50 19.03
CA GLY A 176 -10.19 8.43 18.23
C GLY A 176 -9.17 7.63 17.43
N PHE A 177 -9.59 6.44 17.01
CA PHE A 177 -8.80 5.49 16.24
C PHE A 177 -9.63 4.97 15.06
N LEU A 178 -9.00 4.88 13.91
CA LEU A 178 -9.51 4.23 12.71
C LEU A 178 -8.37 3.44 12.09
N THR A 179 -8.64 2.25 11.56
CA THR A 179 -7.69 1.54 10.69
C THR A 179 -8.32 1.30 9.34
N GLU A 180 -7.53 1.46 8.28
CA GLU A 180 -7.89 1.01 6.95
C GLU A 180 -8.11 -0.50 6.97
N ALA A 181 -9.28 -0.91 6.48
CA ALA A 181 -9.70 -2.30 6.43
C ALA A 181 -10.44 -2.56 5.11
N GLY A 182 -10.28 -3.77 4.59
CA GLY A 182 -11.08 -4.22 3.46
C GLY A 182 -12.56 -4.30 3.84
N GLY A 183 -13.45 -4.26 2.84
CA GLY A 183 -14.89 -4.46 3.05
C GLY A 183 -15.20 -5.80 3.73
N ILE A 184 -16.47 -6.02 4.08
CA ILE A 184 -16.91 -7.18 4.89
C ILE A 184 -16.50 -8.55 4.34
N ASN A 185 -16.27 -8.66 3.02
CA ASN A 185 -15.87 -9.90 2.35
C ASN A 185 -14.34 -10.01 2.12
N SER A 186 -13.54 -9.13 2.71
CA SER A 186 -12.08 -9.16 2.56
C SER A 186 -11.49 -10.40 3.24
N PRO A 187 -10.57 -11.13 2.58
CA PRO A 187 -9.88 -12.25 3.22
C PRO A 187 -9.00 -11.81 4.40
N ALA A 188 -8.68 -10.52 4.52
CA ALA A 188 -7.93 -10.00 5.68
C ALA A 188 -8.64 -10.25 7.02
N TRP A 189 -9.97 -10.31 7.04
CA TRP A 189 -10.73 -10.58 8.28
C TRP A 189 -10.40 -11.95 8.89
N GLU A 190 -9.88 -12.88 8.09
CA GLU A 190 -9.46 -14.21 8.55
C GLU A 190 -8.18 -14.19 9.40
N SER A 191 -7.32 -13.19 9.22
CA SER A 191 -6.06 -13.06 9.96
C SER A 191 -6.13 -11.96 11.02
N PHE A 192 -6.98 -10.96 10.80
CA PHE A 192 -7.04 -9.75 11.63
C PHE A 192 -8.16 -9.76 12.68
N HIS A 193 -8.95 -10.82 12.78
CA HIS A 193 -10.04 -10.92 13.75
C HIS A 193 -9.60 -10.59 15.19
N LEU A 194 -8.47 -11.16 15.64
CA LEU A 194 -8.00 -10.99 17.02
C LEU A 194 -7.39 -9.61 17.28
N PRO A 195 -6.47 -9.06 16.44
CA PRO A 195 -6.02 -7.68 16.57
C PRO A 195 -7.16 -6.67 16.59
N VAL A 196 -8.16 -6.81 15.70
CA VAL A 196 -9.31 -5.88 15.66
C VAL A 196 -10.20 -6.05 16.89
N TYR A 197 -10.44 -7.29 17.33
CA TYR A 197 -11.19 -7.54 18.56
C TYR A 197 -10.52 -6.89 19.78
N VAL A 198 -9.19 -7.01 19.90
CA VAL A 198 -8.42 -6.37 20.97
C VAL A 198 -8.47 -4.85 20.86
N ALA A 199 -8.34 -4.27 19.66
CA ALA A 199 -8.51 -2.82 19.46
C ALA A 199 -9.91 -2.37 19.96
N ALA A 200 -10.97 -3.07 19.56
CA ALA A 200 -12.34 -2.75 19.96
C ALA A 200 -12.53 -2.81 21.48
N ARG A 201 -11.98 -3.83 22.15
CA ARG A 201 -12.05 -3.96 23.61
C ARG A 201 -11.27 -2.86 24.32
N CYS A 202 -10.05 -2.55 23.86
CA CYS A 202 -9.23 -1.49 24.44
C CYS A 202 -9.77 -0.07 24.17
N MET A 203 -10.52 0.15 23.08
CA MET A 203 -11.23 1.41 22.84
C MET A 203 -12.41 1.61 23.80
N LEU A 204 -13.07 0.53 24.23
CA LEU A 204 -14.13 0.57 25.23
C LEU A 204 -13.57 0.73 26.65
N ASP A 205 -12.46 0.04 26.94
CA ASP A 205 -11.77 0.07 28.23
C ASP A 205 -10.25 -0.12 28.03
N VAL A 206 -9.49 0.96 28.19
CA VAL A 206 -8.04 0.97 28.01
C VAL A 206 -7.29 0.10 29.02
N GLU A 207 -7.90 -0.18 30.18
CA GLU A 207 -7.35 -1.04 31.24
C GLU A 207 -7.70 -2.53 31.03
N THR A 208 -8.28 -2.88 29.88
CA THR A 208 -8.57 -4.28 29.50
C THR A 208 -7.39 -5.20 29.80
N ASP A 209 -7.63 -6.21 30.64
CA ASP A 209 -6.69 -7.29 30.90
C ASP A 209 -6.57 -8.15 29.64
N LEU A 210 -5.46 -7.96 28.93
CA LEU A 210 -5.20 -8.65 27.67
C LEU A 210 -5.09 -10.17 27.86
N GLN A 211 -4.51 -10.65 28.95
CA GLN A 211 -4.34 -12.09 29.13
C GLN A 211 -5.70 -12.74 29.39
N ALA A 212 -6.50 -12.16 30.28
CA ALA A 212 -7.86 -12.65 30.54
C ALA A 212 -8.74 -12.62 29.28
N LEU A 213 -8.59 -11.58 28.44
CA LEU A 213 -9.30 -11.49 27.16
C LEU A 213 -8.88 -12.60 26.18
N LEU A 214 -7.58 -12.90 26.09
CA LEU A 214 -7.06 -13.97 25.23
C LEU A 214 -7.51 -15.36 25.73
N ASP A 215 -7.51 -15.57 27.04
CA ASP A 215 -7.96 -16.82 27.64
C ASP A 215 -9.47 -17.05 27.39
N ASP A 216 -10.31 -16.03 27.58
CA ASP A 216 -11.76 -16.09 27.26
C ASP A 216 -12.00 -16.30 25.76
N TYR A 217 -11.25 -15.60 24.91
CA TYR A 217 -11.31 -15.76 23.45
C TYR A 217 -11.01 -17.21 23.04
N CYS A 218 -9.91 -17.79 23.53
CA CYS A 218 -9.53 -19.16 23.22
C CYS A 218 -10.54 -20.18 23.77
N ALA A 219 -11.05 -19.96 24.99
CA ALA A 219 -12.07 -20.82 25.60
C ALA A 219 -13.37 -20.81 24.78
N ARG A 220 -13.83 -19.64 24.34
CA ARG A 220 -15.07 -19.50 23.57
C ARG A 220 -14.96 -20.01 22.15
N ARG A 221 -13.84 -19.77 21.48
CA ARG A 221 -13.65 -20.11 20.07
C ARG A 221 -13.18 -21.56 19.86
N PHE A 222 -12.33 -22.08 20.73
CA PHE A 222 -11.69 -23.38 20.53
C PHE A 222 -12.06 -24.43 21.59
N GLY A 223 -12.79 -24.04 22.65
CA GLY A 223 -13.36 -24.97 23.63
C GLY A 223 -12.30 -25.90 24.25
N PRO A 224 -12.41 -27.23 24.11
CA PRO A 224 -11.42 -28.18 24.62
C PRO A 224 -9.97 -27.92 24.15
N ALA A 225 -9.79 -27.28 23.00
CA ALA A 225 -8.49 -26.93 22.45
C ALA A 225 -7.97 -25.53 22.84
N ALA A 226 -8.60 -24.85 23.81
CA ALA A 226 -8.22 -23.50 24.22
C ALA A 226 -6.72 -23.37 24.58
N VAL A 227 -6.17 -24.36 25.30
CA VAL A 227 -4.76 -24.36 25.73
C VAL A 227 -3.78 -24.47 24.55
N PRO A 228 -3.83 -25.50 23.68
CA PRO A 228 -2.91 -25.55 22.54
C PRO A 228 -3.12 -24.40 21.55
N MET A 229 -4.34 -23.89 21.39
CA MET A 229 -4.59 -22.72 20.54
C MET A 229 -4.01 -21.42 21.11
N GLY A 230 -4.12 -21.20 22.42
CA GLY A 230 -3.43 -20.08 23.08
C GLY A 230 -1.91 -20.16 22.93
N GLN A 231 -1.34 -21.37 23.04
CA GLN A 231 0.09 -21.59 22.79
C GLN A 231 0.47 -21.34 21.32
N TYR A 232 -0.39 -21.71 20.37
CA TYR A 232 -0.18 -21.50 18.94
C TYR A 232 -0.13 -20.00 18.61
N LEU A 233 -1.11 -19.24 19.10
CA LEU A 233 -1.14 -17.78 18.96
C LEU A 233 0.11 -17.15 19.57
N GLU A 234 0.52 -17.57 20.77
CA GLU A 234 1.75 -17.07 21.40
C GLU A 234 3.02 -17.46 20.61
N THR A 235 3.05 -18.63 19.96
CA THR A 235 4.14 -19.00 19.04
C THR A 235 4.26 -18.02 17.88
N LEU A 236 3.15 -17.68 17.20
CA LEU A 236 3.16 -16.69 16.12
C LEU A 236 3.59 -15.31 16.62
N ARG A 237 3.07 -14.87 17.78
CA ARG A 237 3.40 -13.57 18.36
C ARG A 237 4.87 -13.47 18.75
N ARG A 238 5.44 -14.54 19.33
CA ARG A 238 6.87 -14.62 19.66
C ARG A 238 7.74 -14.58 18.40
N ALA A 239 7.30 -15.22 17.33
CA ALA A 239 8.02 -15.18 16.07
C ALA A 239 8.15 -13.74 15.55
N VAL A 240 7.07 -12.96 15.55
CA VAL A 240 7.14 -11.52 15.20
C VAL A 240 8.03 -10.74 16.17
N GLY A 241 7.91 -10.98 17.47
CA GLY A 241 8.76 -10.33 18.46
C GLY A 241 10.25 -10.64 18.31
N GLY A 242 10.59 -11.85 17.83
CA GLY A 242 11.96 -12.32 17.63
C GLY A 242 12.59 -11.96 16.29
N MET A 243 11.84 -11.34 15.36
CA MET A 243 12.38 -10.88 14.07
C MET A 243 13.48 -9.83 14.27
N GLU A 244 14.49 -9.83 13.40
CA GLU A 244 15.39 -8.69 13.29
C GLU A 244 14.69 -7.52 12.57
N GLY A 245 14.97 -6.30 13.00
CA GLY A 245 14.43 -5.09 12.37
C GLY A 245 12.95 -4.81 12.71
N CYS A 246 12.23 -4.25 11.74
CA CYS A 246 10.84 -3.81 11.89
C CYS A 246 9.91 -4.61 10.97
N LEU A 247 8.67 -4.82 11.40
CA LEU A 247 7.60 -5.37 10.56
C LEU A 247 6.83 -4.21 9.95
N ARG A 248 6.89 -4.03 8.63
CA ARG A 248 6.23 -2.91 7.91
C ARG A 248 5.15 -3.39 6.93
N HIS A 249 4.69 -4.62 7.11
CA HIS A 249 3.80 -5.32 6.19
C HIS A 249 4.32 -5.37 4.76
N ARG A 250 5.64 -5.60 4.60
CA ARG A 250 6.17 -5.98 3.28
C ARG A 250 5.97 -7.48 3.13
N PRO A 251 5.26 -7.95 2.10
CA PRO A 251 4.91 -9.36 1.98
C PRO A 251 6.07 -10.36 2.13
N CYS A 252 7.28 -10.00 1.71
CA CYS A 252 8.50 -10.78 1.91
C CYS A 252 8.90 -10.99 3.38
N GLU A 253 8.45 -10.14 4.31
CA GLU A 253 8.68 -10.26 5.76
C GLU A 253 7.97 -11.47 6.39
N LEU A 254 7.05 -12.13 5.67
CA LEU A 254 6.46 -13.40 6.09
C LEU A 254 7.54 -14.45 6.42
N ASP A 255 8.62 -14.47 5.65
CA ASP A 255 9.71 -15.44 5.78
C ASP A 255 10.47 -15.25 7.10
N LEU A 256 10.49 -14.02 7.61
CA LEU A 256 11.15 -13.67 8.88
C LEU A 256 10.36 -14.16 10.09
N MET A 257 9.03 -14.25 10.00
CA MET A 257 8.19 -14.75 11.10
C MET A 257 7.92 -16.25 11.01
N LEU A 258 7.65 -16.78 9.83
CA LEU A 258 7.41 -18.22 9.64
C LEU A 258 8.71 -18.96 9.42
N THR A 259 9.60 -18.95 10.40
CA THR A 259 10.84 -19.74 10.39
C THR A 259 10.54 -21.25 10.42
N LYS A 260 11.55 -22.09 10.15
CA LYS A 260 11.41 -23.55 10.28
C LYS A 260 10.92 -23.98 11.67
N ASP A 261 11.41 -23.33 12.72
CA ASP A 261 11.00 -23.64 14.10
C ASP A 261 9.58 -23.16 14.41
N THR A 262 9.20 -21.97 13.94
CA THR A 262 7.81 -21.48 14.06
C THR A 262 6.83 -22.44 13.37
N ARG A 263 7.17 -22.88 12.16
CA ARG A 263 6.35 -23.83 11.37
C ARG A 263 6.19 -25.17 12.08
N ARG A 264 7.30 -25.80 12.49
CA ARG A 264 7.27 -27.07 13.25
C ARG A 264 6.40 -26.93 14.50
N ARG A 265 6.61 -25.87 15.30
CA ARG A 265 5.87 -25.70 16.55
C ARG A 265 4.39 -25.43 16.32
N GLY A 266 4.04 -24.65 15.30
CA GLY A 266 2.64 -24.40 14.93
C GLY A 266 1.93 -25.66 14.48
N GLU A 267 2.56 -26.48 13.62
CA GLU A 267 2.04 -27.78 13.19
C GLU A 267 1.76 -28.72 14.37
N GLU A 268 2.71 -28.84 15.32
CA GLU A 268 2.55 -29.65 16.52
C GLU A 268 1.33 -29.22 17.36
N LEU A 269 1.15 -27.91 17.55
CA LEU A 269 0.08 -27.35 18.38
C LEU A 269 -1.28 -27.47 17.72
N LEU A 270 -1.36 -27.25 16.41
CA LEU A 270 -2.58 -27.43 15.63
C LEU A 270 -3.00 -28.90 15.57
N ALA A 271 -2.05 -29.84 15.48
CA ALA A 271 -2.33 -31.27 15.57
C ALA A 271 -2.87 -31.67 16.96
N GLN A 272 -2.28 -31.13 18.04
CA GLN A 272 -2.80 -31.33 19.40
C GLN A 272 -4.21 -30.77 19.57
N ALA A 273 -4.46 -29.55 19.06
CA ALA A 273 -5.78 -28.93 19.09
C ALA A 273 -6.84 -29.79 18.38
N GLY A 274 -6.53 -30.28 17.18
CA GLY A 274 -7.45 -31.13 16.41
C GLY A 274 -7.79 -32.45 17.12
N ALA A 275 -6.82 -33.04 17.81
CA ALA A 275 -7.04 -34.26 18.59
C ALA A 275 -7.98 -34.06 19.81
N LEU A 276 -8.06 -32.83 20.35
CA LEU A 276 -8.92 -32.51 21.49
C LEU A 276 -10.35 -32.14 21.09
N THR A 277 -10.57 -31.64 19.87
CA THR A 277 -11.88 -31.17 19.43
C THR A 277 -12.73 -32.25 18.77
N GLY A 278 -12.14 -33.26 18.13
CA GLY A 278 -12.89 -34.30 17.41
C GLY A 278 -13.70 -33.72 16.25
N GLU A 279 -15.04 -33.81 16.32
CA GLU A 279 -15.97 -33.26 15.32
C GLU A 279 -16.84 -32.14 15.91
N GLY A 280 -17.35 -31.25 15.07
CA GLY A 280 -18.28 -30.16 15.46
C GLY A 280 -17.69 -28.76 15.35
N ALA A 281 -18.32 -27.79 15.99
CA ALA A 281 -18.00 -26.37 15.80
C ALA A 281 -16.55 -26.02 16.18
N TYR A 282 -16.06 -26.51 17.33
CA TYR A 282 -14.68 -26.27 17.75
C TYR A 282 -13.66 -26.91 16.81
N ALA A 283 -13.96 -28.10 16.27
CA ALA A 283 -13.10 -28.75 15.28
C ALA A 283 -13.03 -27.93 13.98
N SER A 284 -14.14 -27.33 13.56
CA SER A 284 -14.17 -26.43 12.41
C SER A 284 -13.31 -25.18 12.61
N GLU A 285 -13.34 -24.57 13.79
CA GLU A 285 -12.50 -23.40 14.10
C GLU A 285 -11.00 -23.74 14.13
N VAL A 286 -10.64 -24.88 14.72
CA VAL A 286 -9.24 -25.36 14.71
C VAL A 286 -8.80 -25.69 13.29
N GLU A 287 -9.65 -26.33 12.50
CA GLU A 287 -9.35 -26.67 11.11
C GLU A 287 -9.15 -25.42 10.25
N HIS A 288 -9.95 -24.39 10.49
CA HIS A 288 -9.82 -23.11 9.81
C HIS A 288 -8.46 -22.46 10.05
N GLU A 289 -8.03 -22.37 11.31
CA GLU A 289 -6.70 -21.87 11.68
C GLU A 289 -5.59 -22.76 11.08
N ARG A 290 -5.78 -24.09 11.07
CA ARG A 290 -4.83 -25.04 10.47
C ARG A 290 -4.70 -24.82 8.96
N SER A 291 -5.80 -24.59 8.26
CA SER A 291 -5.82 -24.32 6.81
C SER A 291 -5.02 -23.06 6.48
N HIS A 292 -5.23 -21.97 7.22
CA HIS A 292 -4.46 -20.73 7.06
C HIS A 292 -2.98 -20.94 7.30
N PHE A 293 -2.63 -21.62 8.40
CA PHE A 293 -1.24 -21.89 8.74
C PHE A 293 -0.52 -22.73 7.68
N ASN A 294 -1.18 -23.77 7.17
CA ASN A 294 -0.66 -24.60 6.10
C ASN A 294 -0.46 -23.80 4.81
N ARG A 295 -1.42 -22.91 4.48
CA ARG A 295 -1.33 -22.04 3.32
C ARG A 295 -0.14 -21.09 3.43
N TRP A 296 0.05 -20.41 4.57
CA TRP A 296 1.21 -19.54 4.79
C TRP A 296 2.53 -20.32 4.73
N SER A 297 2.57 -21.50 5.32
CA SER A 297 3.75 -22.39 5.29
C SER A 297 4.10 -22.83 3.87
N SER A 298 3.08 -23.16 3.07
CA SER A 298 3.21 -23.48 1.65
C SER A 298 3.72 -22.27 0.86
N MET A 299 3.17 -21.07 1.10
CA MET A 299 3.64 -19.84 0.46
C MET A 299 5.13 -19.59 0.67
N VAL A 300 5.63 -19.68 1.91
CA VAL A 300 7.06 -19.49 2.21
C VAL A 300 7.93 -20.48 1.42
N HIS A 301 7.48 -21.71 1.23
CA HIS A 301 8.20 -22.69 0.42
C HIS A 301 8.14 -22.37 -1.08
N SER A 302 6.94 -22.08 -1.60
CA SER A 302 6.71 -21.83 -3.02
C SER A 302 7.38 -20.56 -3.54
N ARG A 303 7.46 -19.50 -2.71
CA ARG A 303 8.10 -18.22 -3.08
C ARG A 303 9.54 -18.38 -3.55
N GLN A 304 10.27 -19.36 -3.00
CA GLN A 304 11.67 -19.63 -3.38
C GLN A 304 11.82 -19.96 -4.87
N GLN A 305 10.78 -20.52 -5.50
CA GLN A 305 10.78 -20.89 -6.92
C GLN A 305 10.59 -19.68 -7.85
N TYR A 306 10.10 -18.56 -7.30
CA TYR A 306 9.73 -17.36 -8.05
C TYR A 306 10.56 -16.14 -7.66
N ALA A 307 11.66 -16.34 -6.93
CA ALA A 307 12.59 -15.28 -6.60
C ALA A 307 13.09 -14.62 -7.90
N ALA A 308 12.90 -13.30 -8.01
CA ALA A 308 13.29 -12.60 -9.22
C ALA A 308 14.82 -12.61 -9.37
N PRO A 309 15.33 -12.83 -10.60
CA PRO A 309 16.77 -12.83 -10.84
C PRO A 309 17.34 -11.44 -10.59
N GLY A 310 18.46 -11.33 -9.85
CA GLY A 310 19.08 -10.03 -9.55
C GLY A 310 19.50 -9.24 -10.81
N THR A 311 19.86 -9.96 -11.88
CA THR A 311 20.23 -9.41 -13.20
C THR A 311 19.61 -10.26 -14.30
N VAL A 312 19.17 -9.63 -15.39
CA VAL A 312 18.56 -10.26 -16.56
C VAL A 312 19.36 -9.88 -17.81
N THR A 313 19.49 -10.83 -18.75
CA THR A 313 20.05 -10.55 -20.08
C THR A 313 18.90 -10.35 -21.06
N PRO A 314 18.84 -9.22 -21.79
CA PRO A 314 17.76 -8.96 -22.73
C PRO A 314 17.90 -9.84 -23.98
N LEU A 315 16.77 -10.05 -24.66
CA LEU A 315 16.75 -10.61 -26.01
C LEU A 315 17.04 -9.53 -27.08
N PRO A 316 17.54 -9.90 -28.27
CA PRO A 316 17.75 -8.93 -29.35
C PRO A 316 16.43 -8.29 -29.82
N LEU A 317 16.42 -6.97 -30.00
CA LEU A 317 15.22 -6.22 -30.41
C LEU A 317 15.00 -6.19 -31.93
N ASP A 318 16.05 -6.41 -32.73
CA ASP A 318 16.19 -6.13 -34.18
C ASP A 318 15.15 -6.81 -35.12
N ALA A 319 14.25 -7.64 -34.60
CA ALA A 319 13.16 -8.28 -35.33
C ALA A 319 11.91 -8.58 -34.45
N LEU A 320 11.81 -7.94 -33.29
CA LEU A 320 10.67 -8.17 -32.38
C LEU A 320 9.41 -7.52 -32.96
N THR A 321 8.34 -8.32 -33.06
CA THR A 321 7.00 -7.83 -33.35
C THR A 321 6.06 -8.22 -32.21
N ILE A 322 4.89 -7.58 -32.13
CA ILE A 322 3.89 -7.92 -31.11
C ILE A 322 3.43 -9.39 -31.21
N ASP A 323 3.48 -9.99 -32.40
CA ASP A 323 3.08 -11.38 -32.65
C ASP A 323 4.18 -12.41 -32.31
N ALA A 324 5.36 -11.97 -31.87
CA ALA A 324 6.47 -12.87 -31.58
C ALA A 324 6.09 -13.93 -30.54
N SER A 325 6.47 -15.18 -30.79
CA SER A 325 6.33 -16.25 -29.81
C SER A 325 7.18 -15.92 -28.58
N PRO A 326 6.62 -16.02 -27.36
CA PRO A 326 7.38 -15.72 -26.15
C PRO A 326 8.51 -16.74 -25.95
N ASP A 327 9.68 -16.27 -25.52
CA ASP A 327 10.75 -17.14 -25.04
C ASP A 327 10.37 -17.64 -23.64
N GLU A 328 9.92 -18.90 -23.58
CA GLU A 328 9.43 -19.56 -22.37
C GLU A 328 10.47 -19.64 -21.24
N GLU A 329 11.77 -19.65 -21.58
CA GLU A 329 12.87 -19.72 -20.60
C GLU A 329 13.29 -18.34 -20.09
N ARG A 330 13.11 -17.28 -20.90
CA ARG A 330 13.53 -15.92 -20.55
C ARG A 330 12.43 -14.97 -20.10
N ARG A 331 11.16 -15.38 -20.24
CA ARG A 331 10.04 -14.61 -19.71
C ARG A 331 10.01 -14.65 -18.18
N LEU A 332 9.67 -13.53 -17.59
CA LEU A 332 9.56 -13.36 -16.15
C LEU A 332 8.09 -13.25 -15.76
N VAL A 333 7.65 -14.07 -14.81
CA VAL A 333 6.26 -14.07 -14.35
C VAL A 333 6.00 -12.93 -13.37
N LEU A 334 4.89 -12.22 -13.53
CA LEU A 334 4.39 -11.25 -12.57
C LEU A 334 3.70 -11.98 -11.41
N LEU A 335 4.04 -11.59 -10.18
CA LEU A 335 3.57 -12.23 -8.95
C LEU A 335 2.46 -11.40 -8.31
N ASP A 336 1.50 -12.04 -7.65
CA ASP A 336 0.50 -11.34 -6.84
C ASP A 336 1.18 -10.56 -5.71
N ARG A 337 0.70 -9.33 -5.48
CA ARG A 337 1.32 -8.37 -4.55
C ARG A 337 1.45 -8.87 -3.12
N ILE A 338 0.51 -9.70 -2.64
CA ILE A 338 0.48 -10.16 -1.25
C ILE A 338 1.10 -11.55 -1.10
N SER A 339 0.67 -12.51 -1.91
CA SER A 339 1.16 -13.89 -1.83
C SER A 339 2.58 -14.02 -2.36
N LEU A 340 3.03 -13.12 -3.25
CA LEU A 340 4.27 -13.22 -4.01
C LEU A 340 4.38 -14.54 -4.79
N LEU A 341 3.24 -15.05 -5.25
CA LEU A 341 3.14 -16.22 -6.13
C LEU A 341 2.42 -15.83 -7.42
N PRO A 342 2.65 -16.53 -8.54
CA PRO A 342 1.84 -16.34 -9.73
C PRO A 342 0.37 -16.63 -9.40
N PRO A 343 -0.59 -15.81 -9.85
CA PRO A 343 -2.00 -16.11 -9.65
C PRO A 343 -2.36 -17.43 -10.35
N GLU A 344 -3.36 -18.15 -9.84
CA GLU A 344 -3.80 -19.41 -10.44
C GLU A 344 -4.31 -19.22 -11.88
N CYS A 345 -5.04 -18.12 -12.11
CA CYS A 345 -5.51 -17.68 -13.43
C CYS A 345 -5.04 -16.25 -13.75
N ASN A 346 -5.22 -15.82 -15.00
CA ASN A 346 -4.89 -14.46 -15.44
C ASN A 346 -3.40 -14.08 -15.22
N ARG A 347 -2.51 -15.04 -15.43
CA ARG A 347 -1.06 -14.83 -15.27
C ARG A 347 -0.55 -13.81 -16.28
N SER A 348 0.57 -13.18 -15.95
CA SER A 348 1.22 -12.23 -16.84
C SER A 348 2.71 -12.42 -16.82
N TRP A 349 3.34 -12.10 -17.94
CA TRP A 349 4.77 -12.25 -18.13
C TRP A 349 5.35 -11.00 -18.77
N VAL A 350 6.61 -10.74 -18.49
CA VAL A 350 7.40 -9.70 -19.14
C VAL A 350 8.71 -10.28 -19.62
N THR A 351 9.11 -9.91 -20.83
CA THR A 351 10.41 -10.28 -21.41
C THR A 351 11.13 -9.00 -21.84
N PRO A 352 12.35 -8.73 -21.33
CA PRO A 352 13.12 -7.57 -21.75
C PRO A 352 13.88 -7.83 -23.05
N TYR A 353 13.93 -6.81 -23.90
CA TYR A 353 14.63 -6.77 -25.17
C TYR A 353 15.50 -5.52 -25.26
N ALA A 354 16.56 -5.58 -26.05
CA ALA A 354 17.40 -4.42 -26.32
C ALA A 354 18.19 -4.58 -27.63
N ASP A 355 18.56 -3.44 -28.19
CA ASP A 355 19.57 -3.31 -29.25
C ASP A 355 20.54 -2.15 -28.92
N GLU A 356 21.30 -1.68 -29.92
CA GLU A 356 22.27 -0.60 -29.75
C GLU A 356 21.62 0.76 -29.41
N GLU A 357 20.37 0.99 -29.78
CA GLU A 357 19.69 2.29 -29.69
C GLU A 357 18.48 2.28 -28.75
N ARG A 358 17.82 1.14 -28.55
CA ARG A 358 16.53 1.03 -27.89
C ARG A 358 16.49 -0.12 -26.89
N VAL A 359 15.60 0.02 -25.92
CA VAL A 359 15.16 -1.05 -25.02
C VAL A 359 13.68 -1.30 -25.23
N GLY A 360 13.23 -2.52 -24.96
CA GLY A 360 11.84 -2.89 -25.08
C GLY A 360 11.38 -3.92 -24.06
N LEU A 361 10.08 -3.95 -23.83
CA LEU A 361 9.42 -4.95 -22.99
C LEU A 361 8.25 -5.54 -23.78
N LEU A 362 8.22 -6.86 -23.90
CA LEU A 362 7.03 -7.59 -24.35
C LEU A 362 6.29 -8.07 -23.11
N ILE A 363 5.04 -7.63 -22.94
CA ILE A 363 4.22 -7.94 -21.76
C ILE A 363 2.97 -8.72 -22.20
N ASP A 364 2.87 -9.94 -21.74
CA ASP A 364 1.74 -10.85 -21.97
C ASP A 364 0.79 -10.84 -20.79
N CYS A 365 -0.48 -10.49 -21.01
CA CYS A 365 -1.50 -10.44 -19.98
C CYS A 365 -2.63 -11.42 -20.28
N SER A 366 -2.62 -12.61 -19.69
CA SER A 366 -3.76 -13.52 -19.78
C SER A 366 -4.98 -12.96 -19.05
N GLU A 367 -6.16 -13.12 -19.65
CA GLU A 367 -7.42 -12.71 -19.06
C GLU A 367 -8.55 -13.65 -19.52
N GLU A 368 -9.13 -14.37 -18.56
CA GLU A 368 -10.24 -15.30 -18.81
C GLU A 368 -11.55 -14.57 -19.11
N ARG A 369 -11.69 -13.33 -18.61
CA ARG A 369 -12.89 -12.50 -18.76
C ARG A 369 -12.59 -11.22 -19.50
N MET A 370 -12.20 -11.38 -20.77
CA MET A 370 -11.95 -10.26 -21.69
C MET A 370 -13.17 -9.33 -21.84
N ASP A 371 -14.38 -9.83 -21.58
CA ASP A 371 -15.64 -9.06 -21.59
C ASP A 371 -15.75 -8.03 -20.45
N GLU A 372 -14.94 -8.16 -19.40
CA GLU A 372 -14.97 -7.29 -18.21
C GLU A 372 -13.78 -6.35 -18.09
N VAL A 373 -12.86 -6.37 -19.05
CA VAL A 373 -11.67 -5.51 -19.02
C VAL A 373 -12.10 -4.05 -19.07
N VAL A 374 -11.67 -3.25 -18.10
CA VAL A 374 -12.03 -1.83 -18.01
C VAL A 374 -11.08 -1.02 -18.88
N ILE A 375 -11.63 -0.28 -19.85
CA ILE A 375 -10.83 0.52 -20.80
C ILE A 375 -11.44 1.91 -20.93
N HIS A 376 -10.70 2.92 -20.47
CA HIS A 376 -10.99 4.32 -20.75
C HIS A 376 -10.15 4.79 -21.94
N ARG A 377 -10.81 5.35 -22.95
CA ARG A 377 -10.23 5.67 -24.27
C ARG A 377 -9.72 7.10 -24.35
N GLU A 378 -8.73 7.42 -23.54
CA GLU A 378 -8.14 8.76 -23.49
C GLU A 378 -6.66 8.69 -23.08
N HIS A 379 -5.81 9.50 -23.72
CA HIS A 379 -4.39 9.65 -23.36
C HIS A 379 -4.19 10.57 -22.16
N SER A 380 -4.89 10.30 -21.07
CA SER A 380 -4.77 11.04 -19.82
C SER A 380 -4.52 10.09 -18.67
N THR A 381 -3.78 10.57 -17.67
CA THR A 381 -3.48 9.82 -16.45
C THR A 381 -4.72 9.31 -15.74
N GLY A 382 -5.75 10.14 -15.63
CA GLY A 382 -7.00 9.74 -14.97
C GLY A 382 -7.66 8.54 -15.67
N ALA A 383 -7.71 8.56 -17.00
CA ALA A 383 -8.28 7.47 -17.79
C ALA A 383 -7.43 6.20 -17.75
N THR A 384 -6.12 6.32 -17.94
CA THR A 384 -5.22 5.16 -17.99
C THR A 384 -5.06 4.50 -16.63
N CYS A 385 -4.92 5.26 -15.55
CA CYS A 385 -4.87 4.73 -14.17
C CYS A 385 -6.17 4.05 -13.75
N SER A 386 -7.31 4.45 -14.32
CA SER A 386 -8.62 3.86 -14.01
C SER A 386 -8.99 2.68 -14.92
N SER A 387 -8.17 2.39 -15.94
CA SER A 387 -8.33 1.24 -16.82
C SER A 387 -7.59 0.03 -16.24
N ASP A 388 -7.97 -1.19 -16.63
CA ASP A 388 -6.99 -2.28 -16.64
C ASP A 388 -5.75 -1.81 -17.40
N ASN A 389 -4.57 -1.99 -16.81
CA ASN A 389 -3.34 -1.44 -17.37
C ASN A 389 -2.10 -2.23 -16.94
N VAL A 390 -1.02 -1.97 -17.67
CA VAL A 390 0.33 -2.25 -17.21
C VAL A 390 1.03 -0.93 -16.91
N GLU A 391 1.70 -0.87 -15.76
CA GLU A 391 2.60 0.20 -15.38
C GLU A 391 4.04 -0.29 -15.56
N ILE A 392 4.82 0.46 -16.33
CA ILE A 392 6.24 0.20 -16.59
C ILE A 392 7.03 1.30 -15.92
N PHE A 393 7.98 0.91 -15.08
CA PHE A 393 8.95 1.80 -14.46
C PHE A 393 10.34 1.47 -14.98
N LEU A 394 11.05 2.48 -15.48
CA LEU A 394 12.44 2.37 -15.96
C LEU A 394 13.34 3.33 -15.19
N ALA A 395 14.57 2.91 -14.95
CA ALA A 395 15.61 3.77 -14.39
C ALA A 395 16.97 3.40 -15.02
N PRO A 396 17.91 4.34 -15.17
CA PRO A 396 19.25 4.02 -15.68
C PRO A 396 20.02 3.10 -14.72
N ALA A 397 19.81 3.24 -13.40
CA ALA A 397 20.47 2.47 -12.36
C ALA A 397 19.60 2.36 -11.09
N ARG A 398 19.97 1.45 -10.19
CA ARG A 398 19.26 1.17 -8.92
C ARG A 398 19.31 2.31 -7.90
N ASP A 399 20.23 3.26 -8.07
CA ASP A 399 20.41 4.45 -7.25
C ASP A 399 19.93 5.73 -7.96
N SER A 400 19.27 5.58 -9.12
CA SER A 400 18.77 6.73 -9.89
C SER A 400 17.73 7.52 -9.11
N ALA A 401 17.90 8.84 -9.07
CA ALA A 401 16.89 9.76 -8.57
C ALA A 401 15.70 9.91 -9.54
N ILE A 402 15.93 9.66 -10.82
CA ILE A 402 14.94 9.77 -11.89
C ILE A 402 14.42 8.38 -12.27
N VAL A 403 13.10 8.26 -12.34
CA VAL A 403 12.36 7.08 -12.79
C VAL A 403 11.41 7.50 -13.90
N TYR A 404 11.35 6.74 -14.98
CA TYR A 404 10.42 6.95 -16.08
C TYR A 404 9.24 6.00 -15.92
N HIS A 405 8.04 6.55 -15.90
CA HIS A 405 6.81 5.83 -15.62
C HIS A 405 5.89 5.88 -16.83
N PHE A 406 5.39 4.72 -17.25
CA PHE A 406 4.44 4.57 -18.35
C PHE A 406 3.24 3.77 -17.89
N ILE A 407 2.04 4.22 -18.24
CA ILE A 407 0.79 3.49 -17.97
C ILE A 407 0.15 3.21 -19.31
N ILE A 408 -0.11 1.95 -19.60
CA ILE A 408 -0.62 1.50 -20.91
C ILE A 408 -1.81 0.57 -20.68
N ASN A 409 -2.95 0.89 -21.29
CA ASN A 409 -4.13 0.04 -21.26
C ASN A 409 -4.18 -0.93 -22.46
N PRO A 410 -5.08 -1.93 -22.46
CA PRO A 410 -5.17 -2.97 -23.50
C PRO A 410 -5.38 -2.48 -24.94
N GLU A 411 -5.92 -1.27 -25.13
CA GLU A 411 -6.13 -0.67 -26.45
C GLU A 411 -5.03 0.37 -26.81
N GLY A 412 -3.98 0.47 -26.02
CA GLY A 412 -2.81 1.31 -26.30
C GLY A 412 -2.97 2.78 -25.91
N TYR A 413 -4.07 3.16 -25.23
CA TYR A 413 -4.17 4.45 -24.56
C TYR A 413 -3.20 4.48 -23.39
N ARG A 414 -2.51 5.60 -23.26
CA ARG A 414 -1.31 5.68 -22.43
C ARG A 414 -0.98 7.09 -21.97
N CYS A 415 -0.18 7.17 -20.92
CA CYS A 415 0.51 8.38 -20.47
C CYS A 415 1.93 8.02 -20.01
N ALA A 416 2.83 8.99 -20.04
CA ALA A 416 4.22 8.84 -19.63
C ALA A 416 4.64 10.00 -18.71
N SER A 417 5.54 9.73 -17.77
CA SER A 417 6.09 10.73 -16.87
C SER A 417 7.56 10.45 -16.58
N GLU A 418 8.37 11.49 -16.68
CA GLU A 418 9.64 11.55 -15.94
C GLU A 418 9.31 11.87 -14.48
N CYS A 419 9.85 11.08 -13.55
CA CYS A 419 9.56 11.19 -12.14
C CYS A 419 10.84 11.41 -11.35
N GLU A 420 10.84 12.39 -10.46
CA GLU A 420 11.94 12.66 -9.52
C GLU A 420 11.37 12.59 -8.10
N GLY A 421 11.69 11.52 -7.37
CA GLY A 421 11.03 11.21 -6.11
C GLY A 421 9.50 11.11 -6.29
N THR A 422 8.75 11.98 -5.63
CA THR A 422 7.28 12.06 -5.72
C THR A 422 6.79 13.19 -6.64
N ARG A 423 7.61 13.65 -7.58
CA ARG A 423 7.22 14.65 -8.58
C ARG A 423 7.03 13.96 -9.92
N TRP A 424 5.85 14.11 -10.52
CA TRP A 424 5.54 13.61 -11.86
C TRP A 424 5.53 14.76 -12.90
N ASN A 425 6.31 14.60 -13.96
CA ASN A 425 6.27 15.43 -15.16
C ASN A 425 5.56 14.68 -16.29
N TRP A 426 4.22 14.71 -16.28
CA TRP A 426 3.37 14.11 -17.34
C TRP A 426 3.48 14.81 -18.70
N SER A 427 4.21 15.92 -18.79
CA SER A 427 4.50 16.63 -20.04
C SER A 427 5.89 16.29 -20.61
N TRP A 428 6.61 15.35 -19.99
CA TRP A 428 7.91 14.90 -20.45
C TRP A 428 7.82 14.33 -21.88
N PRO A 429 8.55 14.90 -22.85
CA PRO A 429 8.60 14.34 -24.19
C PRO A 429 9.46 13.06 -24.18
N SER A 430 8.93 11.98 -24.75
CA SER A 430 9.67 10.72 -24.89
C SER A 430 9.40 10.07 -26.24
N ASP A 431 10.42 9.47 -26.82
CA ASP A 431 10.41 8.67 -28.05
C ASP A 431 10.10 7.20 -27.73
N HIS A 432 9.00 6.97 -27.00
CA HIS A 432 8.49 5.64 -26.74
C HIS A 432 7.46 5.21 -27.79
N THR A 433 7.48 3.94 -28.15
CA THR A 433 6.44 3.31 -28.98
C THR A 433 5.68 2.28 -28.17
N VAL A 434 4.40 2.15 -28.48
CA VAL A 434 3.50 1.18 -27.88
C VAL A 434 2.66 0.56 -28.98
N GLU A 435 2.75 -0.76 -29.09
CA GLU A 435 1.82 -1.58 -29.86
C GLU A 435 1.04 -2.45 -28.88
N THR A 436 -0.25 -2.62 -29.12
CA THR A 436 -1.12 -3.46 -28.29
C THR A 436 -1.96 -4.38 -29.14
N GLU A 437 -2.22 -5.59 -28.65
CA GLU A 437 -3.05 -6.58 -29.32
C GLU A 437 -4.05 -7.17 -28.32
N LEU A 438 -5.34 -7.12 -28.65
CA LEU A 438 -6.39 -7.84 -27.92
C LEU A 438 -6.49 -9.27 -28.50
N ARG A 439 -6.53 -10.26 -27.62
CA ARG A 439 -6.64 -11.69 -27.95
C ARG A 439 -7.90 -12.27 -27.31
N ALA A 440 -8.23 -13.50 -27.68
CA ALA A 440 -9.40 -14.18 -27.11
C ALA A 440 -9.25 -14.47 -25.61
N ASP A 441 -8.03 -14.70 -25.15
CA ASP A 441 -7.67 -15.15 -23.80
C ASP A 441 -6.73 -14.18 -23.07
N GLY A 442 -6.65 -12.93 -23.54
CA GLY A 442 -5.76 -11.93 -22.97
C GLY A 442 -5.49 -10.75 -23.88
N TRP A 443 -4.43 -10.02 -23.57
CA TRP A 443 -3.93 -8.92 -24.37
C TRP A 443 -2.43 -8.79 -24.18
N ARG A 444 -1.79 -8.10 -25.12
CA ARG A 444 -0.34 -7.98 -25.16
C ARG A 444 0.07 -6.53 -25.38
N VAL A 445 1.21 -6.16 -24.81
CA VAL A 445 1.87 -4.87 -25.02
C VAL A 445 3.30 -5.11 -25.51
N LEU A 446 3.65 -4.48 -26.63
CA LEU A 446 5.04 -4.28 -27.02
C LEU A 446 5.39 -2.81 -26.79
N PHE A 447 6.23 -2.56 -25.79
CA PHE A 447 6.75 -1.25 -25.45
C PHE A 447 8.19 -1.14 -25.91
N THR A 448 8.59 -0.02 -26.53
CA THR A 448 10.00 0.32 -26.75
C THR A 448 10.29 1.78 -26.45
N ILE A 449 11.53 2.11 -26.09
CA ILE A 449 11.99 3.48 -25.90
C ILE A 449 13.47 3.60 -26.26
N ALA A 450 13.88 4.78 -26.75
CA ALA A 450 15.27 5.09 -26.97
C ALA A 450 16.08 5.01 -25.66
N ARG A 451 17.26 4.40 -25.73
CA ARG A 451 18.20 4.32 -24.59
C ARG A 451 18.60 5.70 -24.08
N SER A 452 18.77 6.66 -25.00
CA SER A 452 19.10 8.04 -24.69
C SER A 452 18.06 8.75 -23.82
N ASP A 453 16.78 8.43 -24.00
CA ASP A 453 15.68 9.08 -23.28
C ASP A 453 15.66 8.72 -21.79
N ILE A 454 16.15 7.51 -21.47
CA ILE A 454 16.17 7.00 -20.11
C ILE A 454 17.59 6.93 -19.51
N GLY A 455 18.58 7.46 -20.23
CA GLY A 455 19.99 7.44 -19.80
C GLY A 455 20.60 6.03 -19.70
N ALA A 456 20.09 5.05 -20.46
CA ALA A 456 20.57 3.67 -20.41
C ALA A 456 21.84 3.48 -21.26
N THR A 457 23.00 3.41 -20.61
CA THR A 457 24.29 3.14 -21.26
C THR A 457 24.60 1.64 -21.25
N ASP A 458 25.13 1.09 -20.17
CA ASP A 458 25.55 -0.32 -20.09
C ASP A 458 24.46 -1.20 -19.46
N ALA A 459 23.47 -0.59 -18.84
CA ALA A 459 22.36 -1.26 -18.20
C ALA A 459 21.15 -0.32 -18.13
N PHE A 460 20.00 -0.92 -17.82
CA PHE A 460 18.85 -0.21 -17.28
C PHE A 460 18.20 -1.08 -16.20
N CYS A 461 17.35 -0.49 -15.39
CA CYS A 461 16.58 -1.17 -14.37
C CYS A 461 15.09 -1.05 -14.66
N PHE A 462 14.30 -2.07 -14.36
CA PHE A 462 12.86 -2.00 -14.54
C PHE A 462 12.04 -2.67 -13.43
N SER A 463 10.81 -2.20 -13.31
CA SER A 463 9.71 -2.86 -12.60
C SER A 463 8.47 -2.80 -13.48
N VAL A 464 7.66 -3.85 -13.47
CA VAL A 464 6.36 -3.88 -14.15
C VAL A 464 5.28 -4.27 -13.16
N ALA A 465 4.16 -3.55 -13.18
CA ALA A 465 2.94 -3.93 -12.49
C ALA A 465 1.80 -4.06 -13.51
N ARG A 466 0.88 -4.98 -13.26
CA ARG A 466 -0.41 -5.08 -13.95
C ARG A 466 -1.50 -4.78 -12.93
N ASN A 467 -2.33 -3.80 -13.25
CA ASN A 467 -3.52 -3.44 -12.48
C ASN A 467 -4.77 -4.00 -13.18
N ARG A 468 -5.61 -4.72 -12.43
CA ARG A 468 -6.90 -5.23 -12.88
C ARG A 468 -8.02 -4.59 -12.10
N HIS A 469 -8.76 -3.67 -12.72
CA HIS A 469 -9.77 -2.84 -12.06
C HIS A 469 -11.15 -3.53 -12.08
N ARG A 470 -11.24 -4.68 -11.40
CA ARG A 470 -12.50 -5.42 -11.21
C ARG A 470 -13.18 -5.00 -9.90
N LYS A 471 -14.27 -5.70 -9.52
CA LYS A 471 -14.91 -5.52 -8.18
C LYS A 471 -13.92 -5.60 -7.03
N VAL A 472 -12.87 -6.40 -7.20
CA VAL A 472 -11.68 -6.42 -6.34
C VAL A 472 -10.50 -6.03 -7.21
N TRP A 473 -9.78 -4.98 -6.79
CA TRP A 473 -8.58 -4.53 -7.48
C TRP A 473 -7.46 -5.57 -7.30
N GLY A 474 -7.02 -6.15 -8.42
CA GLY A 474 -5.93 -7.12 -8.44
C GLY A 474 -4.65 -6.47 -8.94
N ILE A 475 -3.54 -6.70 -8.23
CA ILE A 475 -2.22 -6.19 -8.61
C ILE A 475 -1.25 -7.37 -8.69
N THR A 476 -0.66 -7.57 -9.85
CA THR A 476 0.51 -8.44 -10.01
C THR A 476 1.70 -7.62 -10.50
N GLY A 477 2.91 -8.05 -10.20
CA GLY A 477 4.08 -7.30 -10.64
C GLY A 477 5.40 -8.01 -10.39
N ILE A 478 6.46 -7.38 -10.89
CA ILE A 478 7.84 -7.84 -10.72
C ILE A 478 8.77 -6.63 -10.62
N PRO A 479 9.75 -6.62 -9.70
CA PRO A 479 10.01 -7.62 -8.66
C PRO A 479 8.97 -7.58 -7.52
N GLU A 480 8.85 -8.69 -6.79
CA GLU A 480 8.04 -8.82 -5.55
C GLU A 480 6.61 -8.26 -5.62
N GLY A 481 5.90 -8.47 -6.74
CA GLY A 481 4.51 -8.03 -6.89
C GLY A 481 4.34 -6.56 -7.30
N GLY A 482 5.43 -5.91 -7.69
CA GLY A 482 5.46 -4.54 -8.19
C GLY A 482 6.16 -3.61 -7.19
N ALA A 483 7.24 -2.98 -7.62
CA ALA A 483 7.96 -1.98 -6.84
C ALA A 483 7.71 -0.59 -7.41
N PHE A 484 6.84 0.18 -6.76
CA PHE A 484 6.62 1.59 -7.09
C PHE A 484 7.72 2.43 -6.41
N PHE A 485 8.51 3.17 -7.20
CA PHE A 485 9.51 4.15 -6.72
C PHE A 485 10.57 3.63 -5.73
N ARG A 486 10.72 2.31 -5.59
CA ARG A 486 11.81 1.66 -4.85
C ARG A 486 12.86 1.17 -5.84
N VAL A 487 13.54 2.12 -6.47
CA VAL A 487 14.47 1.89 -7.59
C VAL A 487 15.56 0.88 -7.23
N GLU A 488 15.96 0.84 -5.96
CA GLU A 488 16.93 -0.11 -5.41
C GLU A 488 16.50 -1.58 -5.56
N SER A 489 15.19 -1.83 -5.65
CA SER A 489 14.63 -3.16 -5.81
C SER A 489 14.44 -3.58 -7.27
N TYR A 490 14.54 -2.67 -8.24
CA TYR A 490 14.24 -2.95 -9.64
C TYR A 490 15.17 -4.03 -10.22
N LEU A 491 14.69 -4.77 -11.22
CA LEU A 491 15.50 -5.75 -11.94
C LEU A 491 16.47 -5.05 -12.87
N GLN A 492 17.75 -5.39 -12.77
CA GLN A 492 18.77 -4.83 -13.65
C GLN A 492 18.87 -5.65 -14.93
N VAL A 493 18.86 -5.00 -16.09
CA VAL A 493 19.09 -5.59 -17.40
C VAL A 493 20.45 -5.13 -17.89
N THR A 494 21.37 -6.07 -18.12
CA THR A 494 22.71 -5.75 -18.64
C THR A 494 22.64 -5.67 -20.17
N LEU A 495 22.98 -4.52 -20.71
CA LEU A 495 23.07 -4.30 -22.15
C LEU A 495 24.43 -4.81 -22.63
N ALA A 496 24.47 -5.50 -23.77
CA ALA A 496 25.73 -5.92 -24.35
C ALA A 496 26.54 -4.67 -24.76
N SER A 497 27.80 -4.59 -24.33
CA SER A 497 28.69 -3.52 -24.76
C SER A 497 29.01 -3.68 -26.26
N PRO A 498 29.12 -2.58 -27.04
CA PRO A 498 29.49 -2.64 -28.45
C PRO A 498 30.98 -2.98 -28.62
N ALA A 499 31.36 -4.22 -28.32
CA ALA A 499 32.64 -4.86 -28.65
C ALA A 499 32.48 -6.35 -28.30
N THR A 500 32.35 -7.30 -29.21
CA THR A 500 33.16 -7.59 -30.40
C THR A 500 32.30 -8.33 -31.42
N ARG A 501 32.05 -7.73 -32.60
CA ARG A 501 31.69 -8.49 -33.81
C ARG A 501 32.93 -8.70 -34.66
#